data_AF-A0A482WYI5-F1
#
_entry.id   AF-A0A482WYI5-F1
#
_cell.length_a   1.000
_cell.length_b   1.000
_cell.length_c   1.000
_cell.angle_alpha   90.00
_cell.angle_beta   90.00
_cell.angle_gamma   90.00
#
_symmetry.space_group_name_H-M   'P 1'
#
loop_
_entity.id
_entity.type
_entity.pdbx_description
1 polymer ?
#
loop_
_entity_poly.entity_id
_entity_poly.type
_entity_poly.pdbx_seq_one_letter_code
_entity_poly.pdbx_strand_id
1 'polypeptide(L)'
;MSKKYKKSKDSHSERHKDHSKKKRKKEKKEKKRKKKDKSHDKEEKIKEMIGPTVSEASSQSGASSAYRPMTKEQWEKSQSVVRRVLDPETGRQRLVKGDGEILEEPVSKSRHREINKQATASDGSFFQSQLQKKI
;
A
#
# COMPACT_ATOMS: atom_id res chain seq x y z
N MET A 1 5.53 -5.56 -64.32
CA MET A 1 6.13 -5.72 -62.97
C MET A 1 6.51 -4.35 -62.41
N SER A 2 5.78 -3.78 -61.45
CA SER A 2 6.27 -2.61 -60.69
C SER A 2 5.70 -2.58 -59.27
N LYS A 3 6.54 -2.89 -58.28
CA LYS A 3 6.28 -2.71 -56.85
C LYS A 3 7.51 -2.05 -56.24
N LYS A 4 7.52 -0.73 -55.99
CA LYS A 4 8.45 -0.09 -55.04
C LYS A 4 8.28 1.42 -54.78
N TYR A 5 7.08 1.94 -54.52
CA TYR A 5 6.96 3.31 -53.98
C TYR A 5 5.80 3.45 -52.99
N LYS A 6 5.98 2.99 -51.75
CA LYS A 6 5.02 3.23 -50.64
C LYS A 6 5.56 3.03 -49.22
N LYS A 7 6.88 3.09 -48.99
CA LYS A 7 7.48 2.74 -47.68
C LYS A 7 8.10 3.88 -46.85
N SER A 8 8.10 5.13 -47.35
CA SER A 8 8.74 6.26 -46.62
C SER A 8 7.79 7.18 -45.84
N LYS A 9 6.47 7.18 -46.12
CA LYS A 9 5.50 8.02 -45.40
C LYS A 9 5.10 7.46 -44.03
N ASP A 10 5.19 6.14 -43.84
CA ASP A 10 4.73 5.50 -42.60
C ASP A 10 5.70 5.75 -41.43
N SER A 11 7.01 5.70 -41.69
CA SER A 11 8.05 5.86 -40.67
C SER A 11 8.07 7.26 -40.02
N HIS A 12 7.71 8.31 -40.77
CA HIS A 12 7.62 9.67 -40.24
C HIS A 12 6.38 9.85 -39.34
N SER A 13 5.29 9.13 -39.61
CA SER A 13 4.08 9.17 -38.77
C SER A 13 4.29 8.45 -37.43
N GLU A 14 5.04 7.34 -37.45
CA GLU A 14 5.35 6.58 -36.24
C GLU A 14 6.25 7.34 -35.27
N ARG A 15 7.26 8.05 -35.79
CA ARG A 15 8.18 8.87 -34.98
C ARG A 15 7.44 10.01 -34.26
N HIS A 16 6.44 10.61 -34.90
CA HIS A 16 5.61 11.66 -34.30
C HIS A 16 4.67 11.12 -33.20
N LYS A 17 4.13 9.91 -33.39
CA LYS A 17 3.28 9.23 -32.38
C LYS A 17 4.08 8.86 -31.13
N ASP A 18 5.32 8.41 -31.28
CA ASP A 18 6.17 8.03 -30.14
C ASP A 18 6.59 9.26 -29.29
N HIS A 19 6.96 10.37 -29.94
CA HIS A 19 7.29 11.61 -29.23
C HIS A 19 6.10 12.19 -28.43
N SER A 20 4.88 12.10 -28.98
CA SER A 20 3.64 12.50 -28.31
C SER A 20 3.35 11.64 -27.06
N LYS A 21 3.52 10.31 -27.17
CA LYS A 21 3.34 9.39 -26.03
C LYS A 21 4.36 9.66 -24.91
N LYS A 22 5.62 9.94 -25.27
CA LYS A 22 6.69 10.24 -24.31
C LYS A 22 6.43 11.56 -23.55
N LYS A 23 5.94 12.61 -24.23
CA LYS A 23 5.57 13.89 -23.61
C LYS A 23 4.43 13.74 -22.59
N ARG A 24 3.35 13.01 -22.97
CA ARG A 24 2.22 12.71 -22.07
C ARG A 24 2.63 11.92 -20.81
N LYS A 25 3.57 10.96 -20.94
CA LYS A 25 4.07 10.18 -19.80
C LYS A 25 4.89 11.04 -18.82
N LYS A 26 5.66 12.01 -19.33
CA LYS A 26 6.44 12.96 -18.52
C LYS A 26 5.52 13.90 -17.71
N GLU A 27 4.51 14.49 -18.34
CA GLU A 27 3.53 15.35 -17.66
C GLU A 27 2.73 14.62 -16.57
N LYS A 28 2.32 13.36 -16.82
CA LYS A 28 1.60 12.56 -15.81
C LYS A 28 2.47 12.23 -14.60
N LYS A 29 3.78 12.03 -14.79
CA LYS A 29 4.74 11.79 -13.70
C LYS A 29 4.98 13.06 -12.88
N GLU A 30 5.04 14.22 -13.52
CA GLU A 30 5.19 15.51 -12.86
C GLU A 30 3.96 15.90 -12.03
N LYS A 31 2.74 15.68 -12.56
CA LYS A 31 1.49 15.89 -11.81
C LYS A 31 1.38 14.97 -10.59
N LYS A 32 1.86 13.71 -10.67
CA LYS A 32 1.93 12.80 -9.52
C LYS A 32 2.92 13.27 -8.45
N ARG A 33 4.08 13.80 -8.84
CA ARG A 33 5.07 14.37 -7.90
C ARG A 33 4.52 15.61 -7.18
N LYS A 34 3.94 16.56 -7.93
CA LYS A 34 3.28 17.76 -7.35
C LYS A 34 2.12 17.43 -6.38
N LYS A 35 1.40 16.32 -6.60
CA LYS A 35 0.38 15.84 -5.64
C LYS A 35 0.98 15.21 -4.38
N LYS A 36 2.12 14.52 -4.50
CA LYS A 36 2.81 13.88 -3.38
C LYS A 36 3.54 14.91 -2.49
N ASP A 37 4.11 15.94 -3.08
CA ASP A 37 4.75 17.04 -2.32
C ASP A 37 3.70 17.86 -1.56
N LYS A 38 2.52 18.11 -2.15
CA LYS A 38 1.37 18.75 -1.46
C LYS A 38 0.79 17.93 -0.30
N SER A 39 0.93 16.61 -0.31
CA SER A 39 0.50 15.77 0.82
C SER A 39 1.51 15.75 1.96
N HIS A 40 2.81 15.92 1.68
CA HIS A 40 3.84 15.93 2.72
C HIS A 40 3.90 17.27 3.46
N ASP A 41 3.71 18.40 2.76
CA ASP A 41 3.64 19.74 3.40
C ASP A 41 2.42 19.89 4.36
N LYS A 42 1.33 19.14 4.12
CA LYS A 42 0.18 19.12 5.04
C LYS A 42 0.40 18.21 6.25
N GLU A 43 1.33 17.27 6.18
CA GLU A 43 1.56 16.26 7.22
C GLU A 43 2.56 16.76 8.27
N GLU A 44 3.54 17.58 7.88
CA GLU A 44 4.49 18.18 8.83
C GLU A 44 3.90 19.38 9.58
N LYS A 45 3.01 20.18 8.95
CA LYS A 45 2.41 21.35 9.61
C LYS A 45 1.36 21.03 10.69
N ILE A 46 0.90 19.78 10.78
CA ILE A 46 -0.13 19.35 11.75
C ILE A 46 0.50 18.77 13.03
N LYS A 47 1.80 18.45 13.03
CA LYS A 47 2.43 17.67 14.12
C LYS A 47 3.03 18.50 15.26
N GLU A 48 3.14 19.82 15.12
CA GLU A 48 3.79 20.70 16.10
C GLU A 48 2.85 21.63 16.90
N MET A 49 1.54 21.64 16.64
CA MET A 49 0.60 22.47 17.40
C MET A 49 -0.60 21.66 17.88
N ILE A 50 -0.60 21.39 19.20
CA ILE A 50 -1.76 21.14 20.07
C ILE A 50 -2.14 19.65 20.25
N GLY A 51 -2.11 19.22 21.52
CA GLY A 51 -2.56 17.92 22.03
C GLY A 51 -4.06 17.66 21.86
N PRO A 52 -4.62 16.60 22.48
CA PRO A 52 -5.84 15.97 22.02
C PRO A 52 -7.08 16.79 22.39
N THR A 53 -7.52 17.68 21.50
CA THR A 53 -8.85 18.28 21.57
C THR A 53 -9.73 17.71 20.47
N VAL A 54 -10.67 16.89 20.94
CA VAL A 54 -11.80 16.33 20.21
C VAL A 54 -12.79 17.43 19.86
N SER A 55 -12.56 18.24 18.82
CA SER A 55 -13.55 19.30 18.50
C SER A 55 -13.51 19.89 17.10
N GLU A 56 -13.22 19.13 16.03
CA GLU A 56 -13.45 19.65 14.67
C GLU A 56 -13.85 18.60 13.63
N ALA A 57 -14.73 17.68 14.02
CA ALA A 57 -15.41 16.76 13.09
C ALA A 57 -16.95 16.88 13.15
N SER A 58 -17.50 17.93 13.76
CA SER A 58 -18.94 18.03 14.07
C SER A 58 -19.72 19.09 13.28
N SER A 59 -19.13 19.78 12.30
CA SER A 59 -19.76 20.96 11.69
C SER A 59 -20.24 20.79 10.25
N GLN A 60 -20.43 19.56 9.77
CA GLN A 60 -21.08 19.26 8.49
C GLN A 60 -21.99 18.02 8.54
N SER A 61 -22.81 17.88 9.57
CA SER A 61 -23.84 16.83 9.65
C SER A 61 -25.21 17.44 9.94
N GLY A 62 -25.60 18.43 9.12
CA GLY A 62 -26.83 19.20 9.27
C GLY A 62 -27.88 18.95 8.18
N ALA A 63 -27.94 17.77 7.56
CA ALA A 63 -29.00 17.44 6.61
C ALA A 63 -29.39 15.95 6.70
N SER A 64 -30.54 15.70 7.33
CA SER A 64 -31.40 14.51 7.22
C SER A 64 -30.70 13.17 6.94
N SER A 65 -30.38 12.48 8.03
CA SER A 65 -29.98 11.06 8.06
C SER A 65 -31.14 10.12 7.67
N ALA A 66 -31.70 10.31 6.48
CA ALA A 66 -32.62 9.36 5.85
C ALA A 66 -31.82 8.50 4.89
N TYR A 67 -31.96 7.16 4.97
CA TYR A 67 -31.64 6.03 4.07
C TYR A 67 -30.99 6.28 2.67
N ARG A 68 -30.17 7.31 2.48
CA ARG A 68 -29.51 7.61 1.21
C ARG A 68 -28.39 6.59 1.05
N PRO A 69 -28.37 5.85 -0.07
CA PRO A 69 -27.23 5.00 -0.39
C PRO A 69 -25.94 5.81 -0.37
N MET A 70 -24.90 5.22 0.20
CA MET A 70 -23.58 5.84 0.29
C MET A 70 -23.06 6.17 -1.13
N THR A 71 -22.38 7.31 -1.28
CA THR A 71 -21.72 7.61 -2.56
C THR A 71 -20.48 6.75 -2.74
N LYS A 72 -20.08 6.51 -4.00
CA LYS A 72 -18.90 5.70 -4.30
C LYS A 72 -17.63 6.22 -3.60
N GLU A 73 -17.45 7.53 -3.54
CA GLU A 73 -16.28 8.15 -2.88
C GLU A 73 -16.28 7.90 -1.37
N GLN A 74 -17.44 7.94 -0.72
CA GLN A 74 -17.59 7.63 0.70
C GLN A 74 -17.31 6.14 0.96
N TRP A 75 -17.78 5.25 0.08
CA TRP A 75 -17.51 3.83 0.18
C TRP A 75 -16.02 3.53 0.01
N GLU A 76 -15.38 4.09 -1.01
CA GLU A 76 -13.93 3.98 -1.23
C GLU A 76 -13.13 4.51 -0.04
N LYS A 77 -13.56 5.63 0.56
CA LYS A 77 -12.94 6.18 1.77
C LYS A 77 -13.04 5.19 2.92
N SER A 78 -14.19 4.55 3.12
CA SER A 78 -14.40 3.57 4.18
C SER A 78 -13.57 2.30 3.96
N GLN A 79 -13.50 1.81 2.72
CA GLN A 79 -12.67 0.67 2.33
C GLN A 79 -11.16 0.93 2.41
N SER A 80 -10.75 2.20 2.34
CA SER A 80 -9.33 2.58 2.38
C SER A 80 -8.71 2.55 3.78
N VAL A 81 -9.53 2.51 4.83
CA VAL A 81 -9.07 2.56 6.21
C VAL A 81 -8.50 1.21 6.62
N VAL A 82 -7.25 1.20 7.09
CA VAL A 82 -6.57 0.03 7.65
C VAL A 82 -6.33 0.24 9.14
N ARG A 83 -6.79 -0.71 9.96
CA ARG A 83 -6.68 -0.68 11.43
C ARG A 83 -5.88 -1.89 11.93
N ARG A 84 -5.05 -1.70 12.96
CA ARG A 84 -4.41 -2.82 13.67
C ARG A 84 -5.32 -3.31 14.78
N VAL A 85 -5.70 -4.58 14.74
CA VAL A 85 -6.59 -5.22 15.70
C VAL A 85 -5.89 -6.45 16.27
N LEU A 86 -5.94 -6.61 17.59
CA LEU A 86 -5.45 -7.82 18.25
C LEU A 86 -6.51 -8.92 18.11
N ASP A 87 -6.08 -10.07 17.63
CA ASP A 87 -6.93 -11.27 17.58
C ASP A 87 -7.04 -11.88 18.98
N PRO A 88 -8.26 -12.00 19.56
CA PRO A 88 -8.44 -12.53 20.91
C PRO A 88 -8.05 -14.02 21.04
N GLU A 89 -8.11 -14.82 19.97
CA GLU A 89 -7.75 -16.24 20.04
C GLU A 89 -6.24 -16.46 19.96
N THR A 90 -5.57 -15.83 19.00
CA THR A 90 -4.15 -16.10 18.72
C THR A 90 -3.19 -15.08 19.32
N GLY A 91 -3.70 -13.95 19.81
CA GLY A 91 -2.90 -12.82 20.31
C GLY A 91 -2.10 -12.09 19.22
N ARG A 92 -2.28 -12.43 17.94
CA ARG A 92 -1.56 -11.81 16.82
C ARG A 92 -2.16 -10.44 16.49
N GLN A 93 -1.30 -9.50 16.10
CA GLN A 93 -1.75 -8.23 15.51
C GLN A 93 -2.12 -8.47 14.05
N ARG A 94 -3.42 -8.31 13.74
CA ARG A 94 -3.96 -8.40 12.38
C ARG A 94 -4.25 -6.99 11.86
N LEU A 95 -4.00 -6.76 10.58
CA LEU A 95 -4.44 -5.54 9.89
C LEU A 95 -5.85 -5.79 9.34
N VAL A 96 -6.82 -4.96 9.67
CA VAL A 96 -8.20 -5.06 9.18
C VAL A 96 -8.47 -3.89 8.26
N LYS A 97 -8.90 -4.17 7.02
CA LYS A 97 -9.21 -3.18 6.00
C LYS A 97 -10.71 -3.13 5.73
N GLY A 98 -11.23 -1.90 5.65
CA GLY A 98 -12.65 -1.66 5.37
C GLY A 98 -13.57 -2.38 6.36
N ASP A 99 -14.48 -3.18 5.80
CA ASP A 99 -15.57 -3.84 6.53
C ASP A 99 -15.19 -5.23 7.10
N GLY A 100 -13.95 -5.70 6.91
CA GLY A 100 -13.51 -6.97 7.50
C GLY A 100 -12.44 -7.75 6.73
N GLU A 101 -11.83 -7.19 5.69
CA GLU A 101 -10.71 -7.85 5.01
C GLU A 101 -9.52 -7.95 5.98
N ILE A 102 -9.14 -9.17 6.37
CA ILE A 102 -7.98 -9.41 7.22
C ILE A 102 -6.73 -9.47 6.35
N LEU A 103 -5.80 -8.58 6.64
CA LEU A 103 -4.45 -8.52 6.09
C LEU A 103 -3.47 -8.95 7.17
N GLU A 104 -2.50 -9.78 6.80
CA GLU A 104 -1.38 -10.12 7.67
C GLU A 104 -0.16 -9.32 7.27
N GLU A 105 0.55 -8.79 8.27
CA GLU A 105 1.86 -8.18 8.04
C GLU A 105 2.88 -9.31 7.84
N PRO A 106 3.52 -9.45 6.67
CA PRO A 106 4.53 -10.47 6.48
C PRO A 106 5.70 -10.21 7.42
N VAL A 107 6.24 -11.28 7.99
CA VAL A 107 7.38 -11.18 8.92
C VAL A 107 8.58 -10.54 8.20
N SER A 108 9.23 -9.57 8.85
CA SER A 108 10.42 -8.94 8.31
C SER A 108 11.54 -9.97 8.08
N LYS A 109 12.43 -9.71 7.11
CA LYS A 109 13.52 -10.65 6.77
C LYS A 109 14.42 -10.97 7.96
N SER A 110 14.69 -9.98 8.82
CA SER A 110 15.48 -10.18 10.05
C SER A 110 14.77 -11.09 11.04
N ARG A 111 13.47 -10.83 11.29
CA ARG A 111 12.66 -11.64 12.20
C ARG A 111 12.46 -13.07 11.69
N HIS A 112 12.28 -13.24 10.38
CA HIS A 112 12.16 -14.58 9.78
C HIS A 112 13.45 -15.39 9.98
N ARG A 113 14.62 -14.76 9.80
CA ARG A 113 15.91 -15.41 10.10
C ARG A 113 16.05 -15.78 11.57
N GLU A 114 15.60 -14.92 12.47
CA GLU A 114 15.63 -15.18 13.92
C GLU A 114 14.75 -16.36 14.31
N ILE A 115 13.52 -16.42 13.77
CA ILE A 115 12.60 -17.56 13.97
C ILE A 115 13.25 -18.86 13.49
N ASN A 116 13.84 -18.85 12.29
CA ASN A 116 14.50 -20.05 11.76
C ASN A 116 15.69 -20.46 12.62
N LYS A 117 16.50 -19.51 13.08
CA LYS A 117 17.62 -19.78 13.99
C LYS A 117 17.13 -20.40 15.31
N GLN A 118 16.06 -19.87 15.90
CA GLN A 118 15.48 -20.38 17.14
C GLN A 118 14.90 -21.78 16.95
N ALA A 119 14.17 -22.02 15.87
CA ALA A 119 13.61 -23.33 15.55
C ALA A 119 14.71 -24.39 15.41
N THR A 120 15.75 -24.11 14.61
CA THR A 120 16.84 -25.06 14.37
C THR A 120 17.78 -25.25 15.59
N ALA A 121 17.89 -24.26 16.48
CA ALA A 121 18.75 -24.37 17.66
C ALA A 121 18.31 -25.50 18.59
N SER A 122 17.01 -25.62 18.86
CA SER A 122 16.46 -26.68 19.71
C SER A 122 16.70 -28.07 19.10
N ASP A 123 16.47 -28.21 17.80
CA ASP A 123 16.68 -29.48 17.09
C ASP A 123 18.15 -29.91 17.12
N GLY A 124 19.07 -28.97 16.93
CA GLY A 124 20.52 -29.23 17.00
C GLY A 124 20.96 -29.73 18.38
N SER A 125 20.51 -29.07 19.45
CA SER A 125 20.80 -29.50 20.83
C SER A 125 20.20 -30.86 21.14
N PHE A 126 18.96 -31.11 20.73
CA PHE A 126 18.32 -32.42 20.90
C PHE A 126 19.11 -33.52 20.20
N PHE A 127 19.45 -33.33 18.92
CA PHE A 127 20.23 -34.29 18.15
C PHE A 127 21.59 -34.59 18.80
N GLN A 128 22.32 -33.56 19.24
CA GLN A 128 23.60 -33.72 19.93
C GLN A 128 23.47 -34.53 21.21
N SER A 129 22.42 -34.29 22.01
CA SER A 129 22.16 -35.07 23.23
C SER A 129 21.85 -36.54 22.95
N GLN A 130 21.17 -36.83 21.83
CA GLN A 130 20.86 -38.21 21.42
C GLN A 130 22.11 -38.95 20.91
N LEU A 131 23.02 -38.26 20.23
CA LEU A 131 24.31 -38.81 19.82
C LEU A 131 25.18 -39.17 21.02
N GLN A 132 25.27 -38.28 22.02
CA GLN A 132 26.08 -38.52 23.23
C GLN A 132 25.57 -39.68 24.07
N LYS A 133 24.28 -39.99 24.05
CA LYS A 133 23.69 -41.14 24.76
C LYS A 133 23.91 -42.49 24.08
N LYS A 134 24.33 -42.50 22.81
CA LYS A 134 24.58 -43.72 22.03
C LYS A 134 26.05 -44.17 22.04
N ILE A 135 26.93 -43.38 22.68
CA ILE A 135 28.33 -43.70 22.94
C ILE A 135 28.42 -44.20 24.38
#